data_AF-A0A963AIN6-F1
#
_entry.id   AF-A0A963AIN6-F1
#
_cell.length_a   1.000
_cell.length_b   1.000
_cell.length_c   1.000
_cell.angle_alpha   90.00
_cell.angle_beta   90.00
_cell.angle_gamma   90.00
#
_symmetry.space_group_name_H-M   'P 1'
#
loop_
_entity.id
_entity.type
_entity.pdbx_description
1 polymer ?
#
loop_
_entity_poly.entity_id
_entity_poly.type
_entity_poly.pdbx_seq_one_letter_code
_entity_poly.pdbx_strand_id
1 'polypeptide(L)'
;MLEKSFYKNEKIENDEWSPVLFANRLKTLIGEESVSKFAKKCGIAESMLRKYLLGESVPGGDKLVRMARVANVSLQWLATGTGNQSDAAGWDRVSPFQLAIVLEFEHYARRRPEGSTRSAIRAFVQDYNQGLLEVGTIGDIPQITEEELILWRDIAWERKVEKAMIDEAGLCTAIEIADELTNDFGKTMDARKKAKLIVAIYRLNATTDRGIDRSMLMNLLISIS
;
A
#
# COMPACT_ATOMS: atom_id res chain seq x y z
N MET A 1 4.26 -53.67 -3.33
CA MET A 1 5.49 -53.16 -2.69
C MET A 1 5.91 -51.93 -3.47
N LEU A 2 5.54 -50.76 -2.92
CA LEU A 2 5.99 -49.39 -3.19
C LEU A 2 6.30 -48.97 -4.64
N GLU A 3 5.35 -48.22 -5.21
CA GLU A 3 5.54 -47.31 -6.34
C GLU A 3 6.72 -46.36 -6.09
N LYS A 4 7.75 -46.48 -6.93
CA LYS A 4 8.65 -45.37 -7.22
C LYS A 4 8.14 -44.71 -8.50
N SER A 5 7.45 -43.59 -8.36
CA SER A 5 6.93 -42.86 -9.49
C SER A 5 6.96 -41.35 -9.21
N PHE A 6 7.99 -40.72 -9.78
CA PHE A 6 7.99 -39.34 -10.29
C PHE A 6 7.82 -38.20 -9.28
N TYR A 7 8.96 -37.69 -8.77
CA TYR A 7 9.13 -36.25 -8.57
C TYR A 7 10.01 -35.72 -9.70
N LYS A 8 9.36 -35.40 -10.82
CA LYS A 8 9.98 -34.59 -11.87
C LYS A 8 9.85 -33.14 -11.42
N ASN A 9 10.99 -32.44 -11.35
CA ASN A 9 11.06 -30.99 -11.25
C ASN A 9 10.37 -30.39 -12.48
N GLU A 10 9.10 -30.05 -12.36
CA GLU A 10 8.40 -29.16 -13.27
C GLU A 10 8.24 -27.81 -12.57
N LYS A 11 8.69 -26.75 -13.25
CA LYS A 11 8.42 -25.37 -12.87
C LYS A 11 6.90 -25.24 -12.77
N ILE A 12 6.39 -25.05 -11.56
CA ILE A 12 4.97 -24.74 -11.36
C ILE A 12 4.74 -23.36 -11.98
N GLU A 13 4.05 -23.34 -13.12
CA GLU A 13 3.52 -22.11 -13.71
C GLU A 13 2.55 -21.47 -12.71
N ASN A 14 2.73 -20.17 -12.44
CA ASN A 14 2.09 -19.45 -11.33
C ASN A 14 0.56 -19.23 -11.44
N ASP A 15 -0.13 -19.90 -12.36
CA ASP A 15 -1.54 -19.60 -12.72
C ASP A 15 -2.57 -20.69 -12.35
N GLU A 16 -2.18 -21.87 -11.88
CA GLU A 16 -3.15 -22.93 -11.54
C GLU A 16 -3.51 -22.94 -10.03
N TRP A 17 -4.80 -22.77 -9.70
CA TRP A 17 -5.26 -22.80 -8.31
C TRP A 17 -5.21 -24.23 -7.73
N SER A 18 -4.61 -24.39 -6.54
CA SER A 18 -4.69 -25.65 -5.78
C SER A 18 -4.69 -25.46 -4.26
N PRO A 19 -5.27 -26.40 -3.49
CA PRO A 19 -5.22 -26.39 -2.03
C PRO A 19 -3.79 -26.36 -1.47
N VAL A 20 -2.84 -26.99 -2.17
CA VAL A 20 -1.42 -27.02 -1.77
C VAL A 20 -0.78 -25.63 -1.90
N LEU A 21 -1.05 -24.92 -2.99
CA LEU A 21 -0.54 -23.55 -3.20
C LEU A 21 -1.14 -22.56 -2.20
N PHE A 22 -2.43 -22.69 -1.89
CA PHE A 22 -3.07 -21.95 -0.79
C PHE A 22 -2.39 -22.24 0.54
N ALA A 23 -2.17 -23.52 0.87
CA ALA A 23 -1.53 -23.93 2.11
C ALA A 23 -0.12 -23.34 2.25
N ASN A 24 0.64 -23.25 1.16
CA ASN A 24 1.96 -22.64 1.14
C ASN A 24 1.90 -21.15 1.47
N ARG A 25 0.99 -20.39 0.86
CA ARG A 25 0.77 -18.97 1.22
C ARG A 25 0.34 -18.81 2.67
N LEU A 26 -0.53 -19.69 3.17
CA LEU A 26 -0.95 -19.62 4.57
C LEU A 26 0.21 -19.89 5.54
N LYS A 27 1.12 -20.82 5.21
CA LYS A 27 2.35 -21.05 5.98
C LYS A 27 3.25 -19.81 6.01
N THR A 28 3.41 -19.12 4.88
CA THR A 28 4.23 -17.89 4.83
C THR A 28 3.65 -16.79 5.70
N LEU A 29 2.32 -16.70 5.84
CA LEU A 29 1.67 -15.71 6.72
C LEU A 29 1.82 -16.02 8.20
N ILE A 30 1.88 -17.31 8.57
CA ILE A 30 2.11 -17.73 9.96
C ILE A 30 3.55 -17.44 10.37
N GLY A 31 4.51 -17.67 9.47
CA GLY A 31 5.93 -17.39 9.71
C GLY A 31 6.46 -18.12 10.96
N GLU A 32 7.09 -17.37 11.86
CA GLU A 32 7.63 -17.89 13.13
C GLU A 32 6.57 -17.98 14.25
N GLU A 33 5.35 -17.46 14.04
CA GLU A 33 4.29 -17.56 15.03
C GLU A 33 3.78 -19.00 15.16
N SER A 34 3.37 -19.40 16.37
CA SER A 34 2.77 -20.72 16.55
C SER A 34 1.40 -20.80 15.87
N VAL A 35 1.13 -21.96 15.23
CA VAL A 35 -0.16 -22.25 14.57
C VAL A 35 -1.34 -22.02 15.52
N SER A 36 -1.19 -22.37 16.80
CA SER A 36 -2.22 -22.15 17.83
C SER A 36 -2.54 -20.67 18.04
N LYS A 37 -1.52 -19.82 18.10
CA LYS A 37 -1.68 -18.37 18.28
C LYS A 37 -2.32 -17.72 17.07
N PHE A 38 -1.91 -18.11 15.86
CA PHE A 38 -2.53 -17.62 14.62
C PHE A 38 -4.00 -18.07 14.49
N ALA A 39 -4.30 -19.34 14.80
CA ALA A 39 -5.67 -19.87 14.81
C ALA A 39 -6.58 -19.08 15.76
N LYS A 40 -6.08 -18.77 16.96
CA LYS A 40 -6.79 -17.97 17.96
C LYS A 40 -7.12 -16.57 17.45
N LYS A 41 -6.15 -15.88 16.80
CA LYS A 41 -6.40 -14.57 16.17
C LYS A 41 -7.46 -14.63 15.07
N CYS A 42 -7.45 -15.69 14.27
CA CYS A 42 -8.44 -15.90 13.20
C CYS A 42 -9.82 -16.35 13.73
N GLY A 43 -9.93 -16.69 15.02
CA GLY A 43 -11.16 -17.20 15.62
C GLY A 43 -11.58 -18.57 15.06
N ILE A 44 -10.61 -19.45 14.79
CA ILE A 44 -10.85 -20.81 14.28
C ILE A 44 -10.15 -21.86 15.16
N ALA A 45 -10.63 -23.10 15.10
CA ALA A 45 -9.99 -24.21 15.80
C ALA A 45 -8.60 -24.52 15.19
N GLU A 46 -7.60 -24.77 16.04
CA GLU A 46 -6.24 -25.11 15.60
C GLU A 46 -6.21 -26.36 14.71
N SER A 47 -7.01 -27.38 15.07
CA SER A 47 -7.13 -28.61 14.27
C SER A 47 -7.64 -28.32 12.85
N MET A 48 -8.53 -27.35 12.69
CA MET A 48 -9.02 -26.90 11.38
C MET A 48 -7.96 -26.13 10.60
N LEU A 49 -7.23 -25.22 11.26
CA LEU A 49 -6.10 -24.53 10.63
C LEU A 49 -5.02 -25.52 10.16
N ARG A 50 -4.72 -26.57 10.94
CA ARG A 50 -3.76 -27.61 10.55
C ARG A 50 -4.19 -28.34 9.27
N LYS A 51 -5.48 -28.66 9.10
CA LYS A 51 -6.01 -29.24 7.85
C LYS A 51 -5.79 -28.31 6.66
N TYR A 52 -5.95 -26.99 6.85
CA TYR A 52 -5.66 -26.01 5.81
C TYR A 52 -4.18 -25.95 5.44
N LEU A 53 -3.28 -26.04 6.43
CA LEU A 53 -1.83 -26.05 6.21
C LEU A 53 -1.33 -27.34 5.54
N LEU A 54 -2.08 -28.44 5.65
CA LEU A 54 -1.80 -29.70 4.97
C LEU A 54 -2.42 -29.75 3.55
N GLY A 55 -3.28 -28.80 3.19
CA GLY A 55 -4.00 -28.81 1.91
C GLY A 55 -5.13 -29.83 1.85
N GLU A 56 -5.50 -30.46 2.97
CA GLU A 56 -6.59 -31.45 3.06
C GLU A 56 -7.98 -30.81 2.87
N SER A 57 -8.10 -29.52 3.17
CA SER A 57 -9.32 -28.74 2.99
C SER A 57 -8.98 -27.26 2.79
N VAL A 58 -9.94 -26.50 2.29
CA VAL A 58 -9.81 -25.04 2.11
C VAL A 58 -10.80 -24.30 3.01
N PRO A 59 -10.46 -23.09 3.50
CA PRO A 59 -11.40 -22.29 4.26
C PRO A 59 -12.59 -21.84 3.39
N GLY A 60 -13.76 -21.79 4.01
CA GLY A 60 -14.88 -21.03 3.45
C GLY A 60 -14.57 -19.53 3.41
N GLY A 61 -15.35 -18.77 2.63
CA GLY A 61 -15.13 -17.33 2.44
C GLY A 61 -15.09 -16.53 3.75
N ASP A 62 -15.90 -16.90 4.73
CA ASP A 62 -15.93 -16.30 6.08
C ASP A 62 -14.56 -16.37 6.78
N LYS A 63 -13.93 -17.55 6.77
CA LYS A 63 -12.63 -17.80 7.42
C LYS A 63 -11.50 -17.19 6.62
N LEU A 64 -11.58 -17.26 5.30
CA LEU A 64 -10.59 -16.69 4.38
C LEU A 64 -10.50 -15.16 4.55
N VAL A 65 -11.62 -14.46 4.65
CA VAL A 65 -11.67 -13.01 4.94
C VAL A 65 -11.04 -12.70 6.30
N ARG A 66 -11.34 -13.48 7.34
CA ARG A 66 -10.72 -13.28 8.67
C ARG A 66 -9.21 -13.49 8.64
N MET A 67 -8.73 -14.53 7.96
CA MET A 67 -7.30 -14.79 7.81
C MET A 67 -6.61 -13.64 7.07
N ALA A 68 -7.19 -13.17 5.97
CA ALA A 68 -6.67 -12.04 5.20
C ALA A 68 -6.57 -10.77 6.07
N ARG A 69 -7.58 -10.48 6.91
CA ARG A 69 -7.56 -9.35 7.84
C ARG A 69 -6.52 -9.49 8.94
N VAL A 70 -6.45 -10.66 9.59
CA VAL A 70 -5.48 -10.93 10.67
C VAL A 70 -4.04 -10.86 10.17
N ALA A 71 -3.80 -11.39 8.98
CA ALA A 71 -2.50 -11.37 8.34
C ALA A 71 -2.24 -10.07 7.55
N ASN A 72 -3.24 -9.20 7.44
CA ASN A 72 -3.17 -7.92 6.74
C ASN A 72 -2.70 -8.05 5.28
N VAL A 73 -3.33 -8.96 4.53
CA VAL A 73 -3.01 -9.27 3.13
C VAL A 73 -4.23 -9.21 2.20
N SER A 74 -3.98 -9.13 0.90
CA SER A 74 -5.02 -9.23 -0.13
C SER A 74 -5.77 -10.55 -0.03
N LEU A 75 -7.11 -10.46 -0.01
CA LEU A 75 -7.99 -11.62 -0.09
C LEU A 75 -7.76 -12.37 -1.40
N GLN A 76 -7.63 -11.65 -2.52
CA GLN A 76 -7.37 -12.22 -3.84
C GLN A 76 -6.02 -12.95 -3.86
N TRP A 77 -4.97 -12.31 -3.34
CA TRP A 77 -3.65 -12.95 -3.26
C TRP A 77 -3.68 -14.19 -2.37
N LEU A 78 -4.31 -14.12 -1.19
CA LEU A 78 -4.39 -15.26 -0.30
C LEU A 78 -5.14 -16.42 -0.97
N ALA A 79 -6.29 -16.13 -1.59
CA ALA A 79 -7.14 -17.10 -2.26
C ALA A 79 -6.47 -17.75 -3.48
N THR A 80 -5.88 -16.94 -4.35
CA THR A 80 -5.49 -17.35 -5.71
C THR A 80 -3.98 -17.34 -5.95
N GLY A 81 -3.23 -16.51 -5.22
CA GLY A 81 -1.82 -16.22 -5.50
C GLY A 81 -1.62 -15.12 -6.54
N THR A 82 -2.69 -14.59 -7.13
CA THR A 82 -2.65 -13.48 -8.09
C THR A 82 -2.70 -12.13 -7.38
N GLY A 83 -2.10 -11.10 -7.98
CA GLY A 83 -1.97 -9.76 -7.39
C GLY A 83 -0.88 -9.65 -6.33
N ASN A 84 -0.75 -8.51 -5.63
CA ASN A 84 0.25 -8.39 -4.56
C ASN A 84 -0.31 -8.81 -3.19
N GLN A 85 0.54 -9.46 -2.39
CA GLN A 85 0.25 -9.83 -1.01
C GLN A 85 -0.21 -8.65 -0.16
N SER A 86 0.40 -7.47 -0.37
CA SER A 86 0.12 -6.24 0.37
C SER A 86 -1.14 -5.50 -0.07
N ASP A 87 -1.79 -5.90 -1.16
CA ASP A 87 -2.99 -5.24 -1.71
C ASP A 87 -4.25 -5.64 -0.93
N ALA A 88 -4.15 -5.66 0.41
CA ALA A 88 -5.27 -5.92 1.31
C ALA A 88 -6.43 -5.00 0.94
N ALA A 89 -7.41 -5.54 0.20
CA ALA A 89 -8.69 -4.90 -0.05
C ALA A 89 -9.39 -4.71 1.30
N GLY A 90 -9.11 -3.58 1.94
CA GLY A 90 -9.61 -3.21 3.25
C GLY A 90 -9.84 -1.73 3.23
N TRP A 91 -11.04 -1.32 3.61
CA TRP A 91 -11.54 0.05 3.62
C TRP A 91 -10.81 0.94 4.66
N ASP A 92 -9.67 0.47 5.16
CA ASP A 92 -8.84 1.01 6.25
C ASP A 92 -7.46 1.48 5.73
N ARG A 93 -7.23 1.48 4.40
CA ARG A 93 -5.98 1.96 3.79
C ARG A 93 -6.25 2.82 2.56
N VAL A 94 -5.57 3.96 2.49
CA VAL A 94 -5.51 4.82 1.30
C VAL A 94 -4.46 4.23 0.35
N SER A 95 -4.86 3.84 -0.86
CA SER A 95 -3.93 3.40 -1.91
C SER A 95 -2.97 4.53 -2.32
N PRO A 96 -1.81 4.22 -2.96
CA PRO A 96 -0.88 5.26 -3.43
C PRO A 96 -1.54 6.34 -4.29
N PHE A 97 -2.47 5.97 -5.18
CA PHE A 97 -3.20 6.93 -6.01
C PHE A 97 -4.20 7.76 -5.21
N GLN A 98 -4.94 7.15 -4.28
CA GLN A 98 -5.84 7.90 -3.39
C GLN A 98 -5.06 8.86 -2.49
N LEU A 99 -3.85 8.50 -2.05
CA LEU A 99 -2.99 9.37 -1.25
C LEU A 99 -2.47 10.54 -2.08
N ALA A 100 -2.07 10.28 -3.32
CA ALA A 100 -1.69 11.34 -4.26
C ALA A 100 -2.84 12.33 -4.48
N ILE A 101 -4.08 11.85 -4.62
CA ILE A 101 -5.28 12.69 -4.70
C ILE A 101 -5.47 13.53 -3.42
N VAL A 102 -5.32 12.92 -2.24
CA VAL A 102 -5.40 13.66 -0.96
C VAL A 102 -4.32 14.74 -0.86
N LEU A 103 -3.09 14.45 -1.27
CA LEU A 103 -1.99 15.43 -1.24
C LEU A 103 -2.22 16.56 -2.26
N GLU A 104 -2.78 16.24 -3.42
CA GLU A 104 -3.13 17.24 -4.42
C GLU A 104 -4.26 18.15 -3.93
N PHE A 105 -5.28 17.59 -3.26
CA PHE A 105 -6.30 18.37 -2.57
C PHE A 105 -5.68 19.33 -1.53
N GLU A 106 -4.75 18.84 -0.71
CA GLU A 106 -4.07 19.66 0.29
C GLU A 106 -3.24 20.79 -0.33
N HIS A 107 -2.64 20.52 -1.50
CA HIS A 107 -1.92 21.53 -2.24
C HIS A 107 -2.87 22.57 -2.84
N TYR A 108 -3.97 22.11 -3.43
CA TYR A 108 -5.04 22.93 -3.98
C TYR A 108 -5.68 23.84 -2.93
N ALA A 109 -6.02 23.30 -1.75
CA ALA A 109 -6.60 24.05 -0.64
C ALA A 109 -5.66 25.15 -0.10
N ARG A 110 -4.34 24.93 -0.11
CA ARG A 110 -3.36 25.97 0.27
C ARG A 110 -3.27 27.13 -0.73
N ARG A 111 -3.57 26.90 -2.00
CA ARG A 111 -3.57 27.95 -3.05
C ARG A 111 -4.85 28.80 -3.04
N ARG A 112 -5.95 28.29 -2.50
CA ARG A 112 -7.22 28.99 -2.34
C ARG A 112 -7.63 29.05 -0.86
N PRO A 113 -7.05 29.96 -0.05
CA PRO A 113 -7.36 30.05 1.37
C PRO A 113 -8.76 30.63 1.67
N GLU A 114 -9.46 31.14 0.65
CA GLU A 114 -10.77 31.76 0.82
C GLU A 114 -11.89 30.73 0.75
N GLY A 115 -12.41 30.35 1.93
CA GLY A 115 -13.58 29.49 2.06
C GLY A 115 -13.44 28.45 3.17
N SER A 116 -14.54 27.75 3.45
CA SER A 116 -14.55 26.59 4.34
C SER A 116 -13.82 25.38 3.73
N THR A 117 -13.36 24.45 4.56
CA THR A 117 -12.79 23.18 4.08
C THR A 117 -13.76 22.42 3.16
N ARG A 118 -15.06 22.45 3.46
CA ARG A 118 -16.09 21.82 2.61
C ARG A 118 -16.20 22.46 1.22
N SER A 119 -16.14 23.79 1.13
CA SER A 119 -16.14 24.47 -0.17
C SER A 119 -14.88 24.16 -0.99
N ALA A 120 -13.72 24.00 -0.34
CA ALA A 120 -12.49 23.58 -1.01
C ALA A 120 -12.59 22.15 -1.55
N ILE A 121 -13.15 21.21 -0.77
CA ILE A 121 -13.39 19.83 -1.19
C ILE A 121 -14.28 19.79 -2.43
N ARG A 122 -15.44 20.46 -2.38
CA ARG A 122 -16.38 20.51 -3.51
C ARG A 122 -15.72 21.04 -4.78
N ALA A 123 -15.03 22.17 -4.67
CA ALA A 123 -14.37 22.79 -5.81
C ALA A 123 -13.26 21.89 -6.38
N PHE A 124 -12.47 21.24 -5.51
CA PHE A 124 -11.44 20.30 -5.94
C PHE A 124 -12.03 19.11 -6.68
N VAL A 125 -13.07 18.48 -6.13
CA VAL A 125 -13.73 17.31 -6.74
C VAL A 125 -14.28 17.67 -8.12
N GLN A 126 -14.89 18.86 -8.25
CA GLN A 126 -15.36 19.36 -9.53
C GLN A 126 -14.22 19.56 -10.54
N ASP A 127 -13.15 20.25 -10.15
CA ASP A 127 -12.00 20.54 -11.01
C ASP A 127 -11.26 19.23 -11.40
N TYR A 128 -11.13 18.28 -10.48
CA TYR A 128 -10.53 16.95 -10.72
C TYR A 128 -11.34 16.15 -11.75
N ASN A 129 -12.66 16.03 -11.54
CA ASN A 129 -13.53 15.24 -12.42
C ASN A 129 -13.69 15.85 -13.82
N GLN A 130 -13.43 17.16 -13.97
CA GLN A 130 -13.40 17.86 -15.25
C GLN A 130 -12.01 17.85 -15.90
N GLY A 131 -10.99 17.29 -15.24
CA GLY A 131 -9.60 17.28 -15.72
C GLY A 131 -8.96 18.67 -15.78
N LEU A 132 -9.46 19.62 -14.99
CA LEU A 132 -9.01 21.02 -15.00
C LEU A 132 -7.84 21.28 -14.04
N LEU A 133 -7.47 20.31 -13.20
CA LEU A 133 -6.27 20.40 -12.38
C LEU A 133 -5.01 20.24 -13.24
N GLU A 134 -3.91 20.89 -12.86
CA GLU A 134 -2.62 20.78 -13.54
C GLU A 134 -2.14 19.32 -13.67
N VAL A 135 -2.51 18.48 -12.71
CA VAL A 135 -2.16 17.06 -12.65
C VAL A 135 -3.07 16.18 -13.54
N GLY A 136 -4.25 16.67 -13.94
CA GLY A 136 -5.25 15.89 -14.66
C GLY A 136 -5.79 14.71 -13.83
N THR A 137 -5.85 13.52 -14.43
CA THR A 137 -6.27 12.28 -13.75
C THR A 137 -5.08 11.56 -13.11
N ILE A 138 -5.22 11.15 -11.85
CA ILE A 138 -4.18 10.45 -11.10
C ILE A 138 -4.42 8.93 -11.17
N GLY A 139 -3.55 8.23 -11.89
CA GLY A 139 -3.64 6.77 -12.05
C GLY A 139 -4.96 6.33 -12.69
N ASP A 140 -5.52 5.22 -12.18
CA ASP A 140 -6.77 4.64 -12.68
C ASP A 140 -8.03 5.16 -11.95
N ILE A 141 -7.97 6.35 -11.35
CA ILE A 141 -9.10 6.99 -10.66
C ILE A 141 -9.57 8.19 -11.48
N PRO A 142 -10.45 7.99 -12.49
CA PRO A 142 -10.88 9.05 -13.39
C PRO A 142 -11.86 10.03 -12.74
N GLN A 143 -12.57 9.61 -11.69
CA GLN A 143 -13.50 10.44 -10.94
C GLN A 143 -13.47 10.11 -9.45
N ILE A 144 -13.81 11.10 -8.63
CA ILE A 144 -13.91 11.00 -7.17
C ILE A 144 -15.17 11.72 -6.67
N THR A 145 -15.66 11.32 -5.49
CA THR A 145 -16.73 12.05 -4.76
C THR A 145 -16.18 12.88 -3.61
N GLU A 146 -17.01 13.79 -3.06
CA GLU A 146 -16.66 14.53 -1.84
C GLU A 146 -16.46 13.58 -0.65
N GLU A 147 -17.32 12.56 -0.53
CA GLU A 147 -17.27 11.57 0.56
C GLU A 147 -16.01 10.70 0.49
N GLU A 148 -15.60 10.28 -0.71
CA GLU A 148 -14.37 9.52 -0.91
C GLU A 148 -13.14 10.33 -0.51
N LEU A 149 -13.06 11.59 -0.94
CA LEU A 149 -11.95 12.46 -0.59
C LEU A 149 -11.90 12.76 0.92
N ILE A 150 -13.06 12.95 1.56
CA ILE A 150 -13.15 13.11 3.02
C ILE A 150 -12.63 11.85 3.72
N LEU A 151 -13.14 10.68 3.34
CA LEU A 151 -12.75 9.40 3.91
C LEU A 151 -11.25 9.15 3.78
N TRP A 152 -10.67 9.35 2.59
CA TRP A 152 -9.24 9.14 2.37
C TRP A 152 -8.40 10.14 3.16
N ARG A 153 -8.84 11.40 3.26
CA ARG A 153 -8.15 12.40 4.08
C ARG A 153 -8.17 12.02 5.55
N ASP A 154 -9.31 11.59 6.07
CA ASP A 154 -9.48 11.22 7.47
C ASP A 154 -8.61 10.00 7.80
N ILE A 155 -8.60 8.95 6.95
CA ILE A 155 -7.70 7.79 7.11
C ILE A 155 -6.22 8.22 7.04
N ALA A 156 -5.86 9.13 6.12
CA ALA A 156 -4.49 9.63 5.99
C ALA A 156 -4.04 10.47 7.20
N TRP A 157 -4.96 11.15 7.89
CA TRP A 157 -4.64 12.04 9.01
C TRP A 157 -4.88 11.46 10.40
N GLU A 158 -5.79 10.50 10.59
CA GLU A 158 -5.99 9.80 11.87
C GLU A 158 -4.72 9.06 12.33
N ARG A 159 -3.87 8.62 11.40
CA ARG A 159 -2.56 8.02 11.70
C ARG A 159 -1.43 9.00 11.96
N LYS A 160 -1.63 10.30 11.73
CA LYS A 160 -0.65 11.35 12.05
C LYS A 160 -0.45 11.51 13.57
N VAL A 161 -1.40 11.03 14.36
CA VAL A 161 -1.37 11.05 15.84
C VAL A 161 -0.60 9.85 16.42
N GLU A 162 -0.52 8.71 15.71
CA GLU A 162 0.06 7.47 16.25
C GLU A 162 1.58 7.30 15.96
N LYS A 163 2.14 8.02 14.96
CA LYS A 163 3.57 8.00 14.60
C LYS A 163 4.23 9.39 14.64
N ALA A 164 3.97 10.16 15.70
CA ALA A 164 4.57 11.49 15.91
C ALA A 164 6.04 11.48 16.41
N MET A 165 6.74 10.34 16.42
CA MET A 165 8.20 10.33 16.57
C MET A 165 8.84 10.40 15.19
N ILE A 166 9.53 11.50 14.91
CA ILE A 166 10.39 11.62 13.73
C ILE A 166 11.46 10.54 13.86
N ASP A 167 11.40 9.53 12.99
CA ASP A 167 12.47 8.58 12.77
C ASP A 167 13.67 9.30 12.15
N GLU A 168 14.71 9.51 12.95
CA GLU A 168 15.94 10.20 12.57
C GLU A 168 16.66 9.48 11.42
N ALA A 169 16.64 8.14 11.42
CA ALA A 169 17.29 7.34 10.39
C ALA A 169 16.64 7.55 9.02
N GLY A 170 15.30 7.46 8.95
CA GLY A 170 14.57 7.74 7.72
C GLY A 170 14.76 9.16 7.21
N LEU A 171 14.91 10.15 8.11
CA LEU A 171 15.09 11.56 7.75
C LEU A 171 16.48 11.79 7.16
N CYS A 172 17.52 11.20 7.76
CA CYS A 172 18.87 11.21 7.22
C CYS A 172 18.91 10.59 5.81
N THR A 173 18.32 9.41 5.62
CA THR A 173 18.24 8.77 4.30
C THR A 173 17.51 9.64 3.28
N ALA A 174 16.44 10.34 3.69
CA ALA A 174 15.71 11.23 2.81
C ALA A 174 16.53 12.45 2.37
N ILE A 175 17.40 12.96 3.24
CA ILE A 175 18.32 14.07 2.94
C ILE A 175 19.42 13.61 1.99
N GLU A 176 20.02 12.44 2.24
CA GLU A 176 21.07 11.87 1.38
C GLU A 176 20.59 11.64 -0.05
N ILE A 177 19.41 11.02 -0.20
CA ILE A 177 18.80 10.79 -1.51
C ILE A 177 18.47 12.12 -2.21
N ALA A 178 17.97 13.10 -1.47
CA ALA A 178 17.69 14.42 -2.04
C ALA A 178 18.97 15.12 -2.54
N ASP A 179 20.08 14.99 -1.82
CA ASP A 179 21.37 15.56 -2.19
C ASP A 179 21.99 14.84 -3.40
N GLU A 180 21.93 13.50 -3.46
CA GLU A 180 22.34 12.72 -4.63
C GLU A 180 21.55 13.11 -5.89
N LEU A 181 20.22 13.20 -5.77
CA LEU A 181 19.35 13.61 -6.89
C LEU A 181 19.61 15.06 -7.32
N THR A 182 19.95 15.96 -6.40
CA THR A 182 20.25 17.35 -6.78
C THR A 182 21.60 17.46 -7.48
N ASN A 183 22.59 16.65 -7.06
CA ASN A 183 23.92 16.61 -7.65
C ASN A 183 23.93 15.98 -9.06
N ASP A 184 23.18 14.89 -9.27
CA ASP A 184 23.06 14.20 -10.57
C ASP A 184 22.45 15.10 -11.67
N PHE A 185 21.65 16.10 -11.29
CA PHE A 185 20.97 17.01 -12.20
C PHE A 185 21.67 18.36 -12.41
N GLY A 186 22.80 18.60 -11.73
CA GLY A 186 23.64 19.79 -11.91
C GLY A 186 22.94 21.13 -11.64
N LYS A 187 21.74 21.14 -11.05
CA LYS A 187 20.96 22.35 -10.75
C LYS A 187 20.89 22.57 -9.25
N THR A 188 21.35 23.74 -8.80
CA THR A 188 21.10 24.21 -7.44
C THR A 188 19.60 24.41 -7.23
N MET A 189 18.98 23.57 -6.39
CA MET A 189 17.57 23.70 -6.01
C MET A 189 17.39 24.79 -4.94
N ASP A 190 16.33 25.58 -5.07
CA ASP A 190 15.89 26.50 -4.02
C ASP A 190 15.57 25.74 -2.71
N ALA A 191 15.87 26.35 -1.57
CA ALA A 191 15.76 25.73 -0.25
C ALA A 191 14.35 25.23 0.07
N ARG A 192 13.30 25.93 -0.40
CA ARG A 192 11.91 25.52 -0.19
C ARG A 192 11.57 24.28 -1.03
N LYS A 193 12.07 24.20 -2.26
CA LYS A 193 11.88 23.01 -3.12
C LYS A 193 12.62 21.80 -2.55
N LYS A 194 13.84 22.00 -2.05
CA LYS A 194 14.65 20.96 -1.40
C LYS A 194 13.94 20.40 -0.15
N ALA A 195 13.38 21.26 0.70
CA ALA A 195 12.62 20.83 1.87
C ALA A 195 11.38 19.99 1.52
N LYS A 196 10.64 20.37 0.45
CA LYS A 196 9.50 19.59 -0.05
C LYS A 196 9.92 18.20 -0.54
N LEU A 197 11.02 18.12 -1.28
CA LEU A 197 11.58 16.87 -1.77
C LEU A 197 11.96 15.95 -0.60
N ILE A 198 12.69 16.46 0.39
CA ILE A 198 13.09 15.70 1.59
C ILE A 198 11.86 15.17 2.34
N VAL A 199 10.84 16.01 2.56
CA VAL A 199 9.61 15.58 3.25
C VAL A 199 8.85 14.51 2.45
N ALA A 200 8.83 14.62 1.12
CA ALA A 200 8.18 13.64 0.26
C ALA A 200 8.93 12.29 0.26
N ILE A 201 10.27 12.32 0.12
CA ILE A 201 11.12 11.13 0.21
C ILE A 201 11.00 10.48 1.60
N TYR A 202 11.01 11.28 2.67
CA TYR A 202 10.86 10.79 4.04
C TYR A 202 9.52 10.06 4.24
N ARG A 203 8.43 10.66 3.76
CA ARG A 203 7.09 10.04 3.85
C ARG A 203 6.97 8.81 2.97
N LEU A 204 7.59 8.82 1.79
CA LEU A 204 7.65 7.65 0.92
C LEU A 204 8.41 6.53 1.62
N ASN A 205 9.62 6.77 2.13
CA ASN A 205 10.36 5.79 2.93
C ASN A 205 9.54 5.27 4.12
N ALA A 206 8.81 6.14 4.82
CA ALA A 206 7.96 5.75 5.94
C ALA A 206 6.72 4.92 5.53
N THR A 207 6.36 4.91 4.24
CA THR A 207 5.18 4.23 3.69
C THR A 207 5.50 3.09 2.72
N THR A 208 6.74 2.98 2.23
CA THR A 208 7.21 1.96 1.28
C THR A 208 8.29 1.06 1.88
N ASP A 209 7.98 -0.22 2.06
CA ASP A 209 8.87 -1.21 2.70
C ASP A 209 9.95 -1.80 1.77
N ARG A 210 9.95 -1.45 0.47
CA ARG A 210 10.93 -1.94 -0.53
C ARG A 210 12.09 -0.99 -0.80
N GLY A 211 12.20 0.10 -0.03
CA GLY A 211 13.05 1.22 -0.41
C GLY A 211 12.53 1.93 -1.67
N ILE A 212 12.99 3.16 -1.89
CA ILE A 212 12.49 4.00 -2.97
C ILE A 212 13.30 3.71 -4.24
N ASP A 213 12.63 3.24 -5.29
CA ASP A 213 13.23 3.04 -6.62
C ASP A 213 13.56 4.39 -7.28
N ARG A 214 14.69 4.45 -7.98
CA ARG A 214 15.16 5.57 -8.80
C ARG A 214 14.07 6.09 -9.73
N SER A 215 13.25 5.25 -10.36
CA SER A 215 12.18 5.72 -11.25
C SER A 215 11.12 6.54 -10.51
N MET A 216 10.79 6.12 -9.29
CA MET A 216 9.82 6.81 -8.42
C MET A 216 10.39 8.14 -7.91
N LEU A 217 11.67 8.17 -7.57
CA LEU A 217 12.40 9.40 -7.22
C LEU A 217 12.44 10.40 -8.39
N MET A 218 12.65 9.91 -9.61
CA MET A 218 12.68 10.76 -10.81
C MET A 218 11.33 11.39 -11.11
N ASN A 219 10.24 10.63 -11.00
CA ASN A 219 8.89 11.16 -11.15
C ASN A 219 8.55 12.19 -10.07
N LEU A 220 8.97 11.93 -8.83
CA LEU A 220 8.79 12.86 -7.72
C LEU A 220 9.57 14.17 -7.95
N LEU A 221 10.81 14.08 -8.41
CA LEU A 221 11.62 15.25 -8.75
C LEU A 221 10.97 16.09 -9.84
N ILE A 222 10.52 15.46 -10.93
CA ILE A 222 9.83 16.15 -12.03
C ILE A 222 8.56 16.86 -11.53
N SER A 223 7.82 16.27 -10.59
CA SER A 223 6.60 16.87 -10.03
C SER A 223 6.86 18.07 -9.10
N ILE A 224 8.07 18.22 -8.56
CA ILE A 224 8.43 19.26 -7.59
C ILE A 224 9.32 20.35 -8.24
N SER A 225 9.83 20.09 -9.44
CA SER A 225 10.69 20.98 -10.24
C SER A 225 9.92 22.16 -10.80
#